data_AF-A0AAW0F9Q5-F1
#
_entry.id   AF-A0AAW0F9Q5-F1
#
_cell.length_a   1.000
_cell.length_b   1.000
_cell.length_c   1.000
_cell.angle_alpha   90.00
_cell.angle_beta   90.00
_cell.angle_gamma   90.00
#
_symmetry.space_group_name_H-M   'P 1'
#
loop_
_entity.id
_entity.type
_entity.pdbx_description
1 polymer ?
#
loop_
_entity_poly.entity_id
_entity_poly.type
_entity_poly.pdbx_seq_one_letter_code
_entity_poly.pdbx_strand_id
1 'polypeptide(L)'
;MCQFWVNFLKRLLGMPDHLRLPDGVEFKRGIGLFHVHGHVKECFARYGPHLHPRCRNARRGESLKHLELAELYGSSARAMSWFHRQEYLDAHMADSNLGKKLIGMVLSIFRKWENAVEQAAESEEDFVSLCASVGQQKCDLWD
;
A
#
# COMPACT_ATOMS: atom_id res chain seq x y z
N MET A 1 -0.48 -5.98 19.93
CA MET A 1 0.32 -5.03 19.11
C MET A 1 0.76 -5.75 17.84
N CYS A 2 0.70 -5.10 16.67
CA CYS A 2 1.07 -5.70 15.39
C CYS A 2 2.55 -6.14 15.38
N GLN A 3 2.81 -7.44 15.12
CA GLN A 3 4.17 -8.02 15.12
C GLN A 3 5.08 -7.40 14.05
N PHE A 4 4.50 -6.96 12.93
CA PHE A 4 5.25 -6.28 11.87
C PHE A 4 5.92 -5.02 12.41
N TRP A 5 5.18 -4.18 13.14
CA TRP A 5 5.70 -2.92 13.66
C TRP A 5 6.79 -3.14 14.72
N VAL A 6 6.59 -4.13 15.59
CA VAL A 6 7.60 -4.53 16.60
C VAL A 6 8.90 -4.95 15.92
N ASN A 7 8.81 -5.77 14.88
CA ASN A 7 9.99 -6.26 14.17
C ASN A 7 10.59 -5.22 13.21
N PHE A 8 9.79 -4.30 12.68
CA PHE A 8 10.25 -3.18 11.86
C PHE A 8 11.13 -2.24 12.67
N LEU A 9 10.70 -1.83 13.87
CA LEU A 9 11.52 -1.01 14.75
C LEU A 9 12.83 -1.70 15.15
N LYS A 10 12.78 -3.01 15.46
CA LYS A 10 14.00 -3.80 15.72
C LYS A 10 14.97 -3.77 14.53
N ARG A 11 14.46 -3.90 13.31
CA ARG A 11 15.28 -3.81 12.08
C ARG A 11 15.87 -2.43 11.91
N LEU A 12 15.08 -1.37 12.10
CA LEU A 12 15.55 0.01 11.98
C LEU A 12 16.68 0.31 12.98
N LEU A 13 16.51 -0.09 14.24
CA LEU A 13 17.50 0.09 15.29
C LEU A 13 18.78 -0.73 15.05
N GLY A 14 18.67 -1.86 14.34
CA GLY A 14 19.81 -2.71 13.97
C GLY A 14 20.48 -2.34 12.65
N MET A 15 20.06 -1.26 11.97
CA MET A 15 20.65 -0.89 10.68
C MET A 15 22.07 -0.32 10.86
N PRO A 16 22.99 -0.63 9.94
CA PRO A 16 24.32 -0.03 9.94
C PRO A 16 24.25 1.48 9.66
N ASP A 17 25.28 2.21 10.09
CA ASP A 17 25.31 3.68 10.12
C ASP A 17 24.99 4.36 8.78
N HIS A 18 25.36 3.74 7.65
CA HIS A 18 25.10 4.25 6.30
C HIS A 18 23.64 4.04 5.82
N LEU A 19 22.83 3.29 6.56
CA LEU A 19 21.40 3.09 6.32
C LEU A 19 20.55 3.69 7.45
N ARG A 20 21.17 4.38 8.43
CA ARG A 20 20.41 5.06 9.48
C ARG A 20 19.54 6.14 8.86
N LEU A 21 18.34 6.23 9.40
CA LEU A 21 17.42 7.30 9.06
C LEU A 21 17.95 8.62 9.64
N PRO A 22 17.71 9.75 8.96
CA PRO A 22 17.99 11.06 9.53
C PRO A 22 17.27 11.26 10.86
N ASP A 23 17.90 12.02 11.76
CA ASP A 23 17.25 12.41 13.01
C ASP A 23 16.00 13.26 12.73
N GLY A 24 14.94 13.04 13.51
CA GLY A 24 13.68 13.79 13.40
C GLY A 24 12.68 13.27 12.36
N VAL A 25 12.94 12.11 11.74
CA VAL A 25 11.93 11.47 10.87
C VAL A 25 10.77 10.92 11.69
N GLU A 26 9.57 11.46 11.47
CA GLU A 26 8.34 10.93 12.06
C GLU A 26 7.81 9.74 11.24
N PHE A 27 7.60 8.61 11.91
CA PHE A 27 6.99 7.43 11.28
C PHE A 27 5.49 7.40 11.51
N LYS A 28 4.72 7.67 10.45
CA LYS A 28 3.30 7.32 10.41
C LYS A 28 3.15 5.81 10.14
N ARG A 29 2.38 5.12 10.98
CA ARG A 29 2.21 3.66 10.91
C ARG A 29 1.20 3.29 9.82
N GLY A 30 1.70 2.97 8.63
CA GLY A 30 0.90 2.37 7.55
C GLY A 30 1.23 0.89 7.37
N ILE A 31 0.21 0.04 7.28
CA ILE A 31 0.37 -1.37 6.92
C ILE A 31 -0.27 -1.58 5.55
N GLY A 32 0.54 -1.98 4.56
CA GLY A 32 0.03 -2.18 3.21
C GLY A 32 -1.20 -3.09 3.16
N LEU A 33 -2.13 -2.77 2.25
CA LEU A 33 -3.46 -3.38 2.17
C LEU A 33 -3.39 -4.91 2.09
N PHE A 34 -2.45 -5.43 1.31
CA PHE A 34 -2.23 -6.87 1.18
C PHE A 34 -1.90 -7.53 2.53
N HIS A 35 -1.15 -6.82 3.38
CA HIS A 35 -0.73 -7.35 4.68
C HIS A 35 -1.77 -7.09 5.77
N VAL A 36 -2.42 -5.92 5.79
CA VAL A 36 -3.36 -5.55 6.86
C VAL A 36 -4.63 -6.42 6.87
N HIS A 37 -5.04 -6.94 5.71
CA HIS A 37 -6.15 -7.90 5.63
C HIS A 37 -5.86 -9.24 6.31
N GLY A 38 -4.58 -9.62 6.46
CA GLY A 38 -4.15 -10.80 7.19
C GLY A 38 -3.88 -10.56 8.69
N HIS A 39 -4.10 -9.35 9.20
CA HIS A 39 -3.91 -8.99 10.61
C HIS A 39 -5.19 -9.08 11.43
N VAL A 40 -5.08 -8.82 12.74
CA VAL A 40 -6.24 -8.61 13.62
C VAL A 40 -7.07 -7.42 13.13
N LYS A 41 -8.39 -7.52 13.21
CA LYS A 41 -9.34 -6.60 12.56
C LYS A 41 -9.17 -5.14 13.00
N GLU A 42 -8.75 -4.92 14.24
CA GLU A 42 -8.51 -3.60 14.82
C GLU A 42 -7.37 -2.85 14.11
N CYS A 43 -6.43 -3.58 13.51
CA CYS A 43 -5.33 -2.99 12.73
C CYS A 43 -5.79 -2.45 11.38
N PHE A 44 -6.87 -2.98 10.80
CA PHE A 44 -7.40 -2.50 9.53
C PHE A 44 -7.83 -1.04 9.62
N ALA A 45 -8.65 -0.73 10.63
CA ALA A 45 -9.11 0.63 10.86
C ALA A 45 -7.93 1.56 11.16
N ARG A 46 -7.04 1.17 12.08
CA ARG A 46 -5.98 2.05 12.59
C ARG A 46 -4.79 2.26 11.66
N TYR A 47 -4.42 1.25 10.88
CA TYR A 47 -3.17 1.25 10.11
C TYR A 47 -3.38 1.02 8.62
N GLY A 48 -4.63 0.92 8.17
CA GLY A 48 -4.96 0.87 6.75
C GLY A 48 -4.52 2.18 6.08
N PRO A 49 -3.58 2.16 5.12
CA PRO A 49 -3.04 3.39 4.51
C PRO A 49 -4.13 4.20 3.81
N HIS A 50 -5.16 3.51 3.31
CA HIS A 50 -6.33 4.12 2.70
C HIS A 50 -7.24 4.91 3.66
N LEU A 51 -7.14 4.69 4.97
CA LEU A 51 -7.88 5.41 6.01
C LEU A 51 -7.03 6.53 6.61
N HIS A 52 -5.74 6.60 6.29
CA HIS A 52 -4.89 7.68 6.75
C HIS A 52 -5.09 8.91 5.85
N PRO A 53 -5.42 10.10 6.41
CA PRO A 53 -5.70 11.32 5.65
C PRO A 53 -4.64 11.65 4.59
N ARG A 54 -3.37 11.37 4.88
CA ARG A 54 -2.23 11.67 3.99
C ARG A 54 -1.85 10.53 3.05
N CYS A 55 -2.50 9.36 3.14
CA CYS A 55 -2.12 8.16 2.39
C CYS A 55 -3.29 7.48 1.65
N ARG A 56 -4.44 8.15 1.52
CA ARG A 56 -5.64 7.63 0.83
C ARG A 56 -5.32 7.06 -0.56
N ASN A 57 -4.36 7.65 -1.27
CA ASN A 57 -3.89 7.23 -2.60
C ASN A 57 -2.60 6.38 -2.63
N ALA A 58 -2.05 6.01 -1.47
CA ALA A 58 -0.84 5.18 -1.35
C ALA A 58 -1.03 3.69 -1.72
N ARG A 59 -2.25 3.29 -2.13
CA ARG A 59 -2.57 1.89 -2.52
C ARG A 59 -1.78 1.36 -3.72
N ARG A 60 -1.01 2.20 -4.43
CA ARG A 60 -0.42 1.88 -5.73
C ARG A 60 1.08 1.60 -5.59
N GLY A 61 1.42 0.32 -5.64
CA GLY A 61 2.82 -0.16 -5.60
C GLY A 61 3.06 -1.27 -4.58
N GLU A 62 2.12 -1.48 -3.65
CA GLU A 62 2.30 -2.42 -2.52
C GLU A 62 2.38 -3.89 -2.91
N SER A 63 1.77 -4.29 -4.03
CA SER A 63 1.83 -5.65 -4.52
C SER A 63 2.50 -5.70 -5.90
N LEU A 64 3.59 -6.46 -6.02
CA LEU A 64 4.03 -7.03 -7.28
C LEU A 64 2.95 -8.05 -7.69
N LYS A 65 2.37 -7.94 -8.89
CA LYS A 65 1.05 -8.55 -9.23
C LYS A 65 1.24 -10.02 -9.62
N HIS A 66 2.16 -10.74 -8.97
CA HIS A 66 2.41 -12.14 -9.30
C HIS A 66 1.17 -13.00 -9.02
N LEU A 67 0.50 -12.78 -7.88
CA LEU A 67 -0.60 -13.65 -7.46
C LEU A 67 -1.88 -13.44 -8.29
N GLU A 68 -2.28 -12.17 -8.50
CA GLU A 68 -3.50 -11.84 -9.25
C GLU A 68 -3.42 -12.21 -10.74
N LEU A 69 -2.23 -12.10 -11.36
CA LEU A 69 -2.05 -12.46 -12.78
C LEU A 69 -1.95 -13.98 -12.96
N ALA A 70 -1.30 -14.69 -12.03
CA ALA A 70 -1.24 -16.15 -12.06
C ALA A 70 -2.63 -16.78 -11.92
N GLU A 71 -3.53 -16.17 -11.15
CA GLU A 71 -4.91 -16.65 -11.03
C GLU A 71 -5.73 -16.34 -12.28
N LEU A 72 -5.63 -15.10 -12.80
CA LEU A 72 -6.37 -14.65 -13.98
C LEU A 72 -5.94 -15.40 -15.27
N TYR A 73 -4.64 -15.48 -15.53
CA TYR A 73 -4.08 -16.06 -16.75
C TYR A 73 -3.66 -17.52 -16.60
N GLY A 74 -3.43 -18.00 -15.37
CA GLY A 74 -3.07 -19.40 -15.14
C GLY A 74 -4.20 -20.36 -15.48
N SER A 75 -5.45 -19.88 -15.41
CA SER A 75 -6.66 -20.62 -15.78
C SER A 75 -6.74 -20.91 -17.29
N SER A 76 -6.45 -19.91 -18.14
CA SER A 76 -6.41 -20.03 -19.60
C SER A 76 -5.16 -20.79 -20.08
N ALA A 77 -4.08 -20.75 -19.32
CA ALA A 77 -2.85 -21.47 -19.64
C ALA A 77 -2.85 -22.95 -19.20
N ARG A 78 -3.97 -23.50 -18.69
CA ARG A 78 -4.02 -24.88 -18.16
C ARG A 78 -3.85 -25.97 -19.22
N ALA A 79 -4.36 -25.75 -20.42
CA ALA A 79 -4.29 -26.72 -21.52
C ALA A 79 -3.02 -26.56 -22.38
N MET A 80 -2.17 -25.57 -22.06
CA MET A 80 -0.94 -25.31 -22.80
C MET A 80 0.14 -26.33 -22.42
N SER A 81 1.05 -26.61 -23.36
CA SER A 81 2.27 -27.36 -23.04
C SER A 81 3.10 -26.60 -21.99
N TRP A 82 3.95 -27.32 -21.25
CA TRP A 82 4.74 -26.74 -20.15
C TRP A 82 5.54 -25.50 -20.59
N PHE A 83 6.29 -25.61 -21.69
CA PHE A 83 7.09 -24.51 -22.22
C PHE A 83 6.24 -23.32 -22.65
N HIS A 84 5.13 -23.57 -23.36
CA HIS A 84 4.24 -22.50 -23.81
C HIS A 84 3.52 -21.81 -22.64
N ARG A 85 3.11 -22.59 -21.62
CA ARG A 85 2.52 -22.06 -20.39
C ARG A 85 3.50 -21.12 -19.68
N GLN A 86 4.77 -21.50 -19.59
CA GLN A 86 5.78 -20.67 -18.94
C GLN A 86 5.99 -19.35 -19.69
N GLU A 87 6.24 -19.40 -21.00
CA GLU A 87 6.42 -18.18 -21.80
C GLU A 87 5.19 -17.26 -21.76
N TYR A 88 3.99 -17.84 -21.85
CA TYR A 88 2.74 -17.08 -21.77
C TYR A 88 2.60 -16.35 -20.44
N LEU A 89 2.84 -17.04 -19.32
CA LEU A 89 2.75 -16.43 -17.99
C LEU A 89 3.86 -15.39 -17.78
N ASP A 90 5.09 -15.68 -18.21
CA ASP A 90 6.21 -14.77 -18.10
C ASP A 90 5.98 -13.49 -18.90
N ALA A 91 5.39 -13.59 -20.10
CA ALA A 91 5.03 -12.43 -20.91
C ALA A 91 4.00 -11.51 -20.22
N HIS A 92 2.95 -12.10 -19.61
CA HIS A 92 1.95 -11.33 -18.85
C HIS A 92 2.53 -10.70 -17.59
N MET A 93 3.41 -11.42 -16.89
CA MET A 93 4.12 -10.89 -15.72
C MET A 93 5.06 -9.76 -16.11
N ALA A 94 5.78 -9.89 -17.24
CA ALA A 94 6.67 -8.86 -17.77
C ALA A 94 5.88 -7.61 -18.19
N ASP A 95 4.80 -7.74 -18.96
CA ASP A 95 3.96 -6.59 -19.34
C ASP A 95 3.43 -5.82 -18.12
N SER A 96 2.93 -6.55 -17.13
CA SER A 96 2.35 -5.95 -15.92
C SER A 96 3.41 -5.33 -15.00
N ASN A 97 4.51 -6.04 -14.73
CA ASN A 97 5.54 -5.58 -13.79
C ASN A 97 6.51 -4.58 -14.44
N LEU A 98 7.03 -4.87 -15.63
CA LEU A 98 8.00 -4.01 -16.31
C LEU A 98 7.33 -2.83 -17.01
N GLY A 99 6.37 -3.11 -17.89
CA GLY A 99 5.69 -2.07 -18.68
C GLY A 99 4.81 -1.18 -17.82
N LYS A 100 3.78 -1.76 -17.21
CA LYS A 100 2.74 -0.98 -16.52
C LYS A 100 3.16 -0.44 -15.17
N LYS A 101 3.96 -1.20 -14.41
CA LYS A 101 4.37 -0.78 -13.07
C LYS A 101 5.68 -0.04 -13.04
N LEU A 102 6.78 -0.61 -13.54
CA LEU A 102 8.08 0.05 -13.42
C LEU A 102 8.17 1.29 -14.32
N ILE A 103 7.88 1.13 -15.62
CA ILE A 103 7.95 2.24 -16.57
C ILE A 103 6.76 3.19 -16.38
N GLY A 104 5.55 2.64 -16.24
CA GLY A 104 4.33 3.42 -16.03
C GLY A 104 4.20 4.07 -14.64
N MET A 105 5.06 3.74 -13.66
CA MET A 105 4.88 4.23 -12.28
C MET A 105 4.93 5.73 -12.22
N VAL A 106 5.93 6.32 -12.86
CA VAL A 106 6.25 7.74 -12.71
C VAL A 106 5.07 8.59 -13.18
N LEU A 107 4.58 8.34 -14.39
CA LEU A 107 3.39 9.00 -14.94
C LEU A 107 2.13 8.73 -14.11
N SER A 108 1.98 7.50 -13.62
CA SER A 108 0.86 7.10 -12.76
C SER A 108 0.89 7.80 -11.39
N ILE A 109 2.07 8.09 -10.86
CA ILE A 109 2.26 8.83 -9.61
C ILE A 109 1.87 10.30 -9.84
N PHE A 110 2.38 10.93 -10.90
CA PHE A 110 2.06 12.34 -11.20
C PHE A 110 0.56 12.56 -11.37
N ARG A 111 -0.12 11.78 -12.22
CA ARG A 111 -1.58 11.91 -12.40
C ARG A 111 -2.36 11.65 -11.10
N LYS A 112 -1.84 10.82 -10.20
CA LYS A 112 -2.51 10.53 -8.92
C LYS A 112 -2.19 11.55 -7.84
N TRP A 113 -1.07 12.25 -7.95
CA TRP A 113 -0.76 13.37 -7.09
C TRP A 113 -1.81 14.47 -7.27
N GLU A 114 -2.16 14.80 -8.52
CA GLU A 114 -3.22 15.76 -8.84
C GLU A 114 -4.54 15.36 -8.17
N ASN A 115 -4.99 14.12 -8.39
CA ASN A 115 -6.20 13.60 -7.73
C ASN A 115 -6.08 13.56 -6.20
N ALA A 116 -4.88 13.33 -5.65
CA ALA A 116 -4.68 13.29 -4.21
C ALA A 116 -4.77 14.68 -3.58
N VAL A 117 -4.33 15.72 -4.30
CA VAL A 117 -4.48 17.12 -3.87
C VAL A 117 -5.96 17.50 -3.83
N GLU A 118 -6.74 17.15 -4.85
CA GLU A 118 -8.19 17.40 -4.87
C GLU A 118 -8.91 16.65 -3.75
N GLN A 119 -8.65 15.35 -3.61
CA GLN A 119 -9.29 14.51 -2.57
C GLN A 119 -8.85 14.85 -1.15
N ALA A 120 -7.75 15.58 -0.97
CA ALA A 120 -7.31 16.01 0.35
C ALA A 120 -8.33 16.99 0.96
N ALA A 121 -8.85 17.93 0.16
CA ALA A 121 -9.86 18.89 0.61
C ALA A 121 -11.17 18.17 1.01
N GLU A 122 -11.68 17.29 0.14
CA GLU A 122 -12.88 16.48 0.44
C GLU A 122 -12.70 15.64 1.72
N SER A 123 -11.51 15.04 1.89
CA SER A 123 -11.21 14.22 3.06
C SER A 123 -11.14 15.03 4.35
N GLU A 124 -10.72 16.29 4.29
CA GLU A 124 -10.65 17.19 5.44
C GLU A 124 -12.06 17.61 5.87
N GLU A 125 -12.95 17.92 4.92
CA GLU A 125 -14.36 18.21 5.19
C GLU A 125 -15.07 17.00 5.83
N ASP A 126 -14.88 15.80 5.27
CA ASP A 126 -15.40 14.55 5.83
C ASP A 126 -14.89 14.31 7.25
N PHE A 127 -13.59 14.57 7.49
CA PHE A 127 -12.98 14.40 8.81
C PHE A 127 -13.57 15.35 9.84
N VAL A 128 -13.72 16.63 9.50
CA VAL A 128 -14.33 17.63 10.38
C VAL A 128 -15.78 17.26 10.72
N SER A 129 -16.56 16.84 9.72
CA SER A 129 -17.95 16.37 9.90
C SER A 129 -18.02 15.16 10.84
N LEU A 130 -17.13 14.18 10.65
CA LEU A 130 -17.01 13.01 11.53
C LEU A 130 -16.62 13.40 12.96
N CYS A 131 -15.64 14.28 13.14
CA CYS A 131 -15.21 14.72 14.47
C CYS A 131 -16.30 15.49 15.22
N ALA A 132 -17.10 16.29 14.52
CA ALA A 132 -18.27 16.94 15.10
C ALA A 132 -19.30 15.94 15.63
N SER A 133 -19.47 14.79 14.97
CA SER A 133 -20.46 13.76 15.36
C SER A 133 -19.98 12.81 16.47
N VAL A 134 -18.68 12.51 16.53
CA VAL A 134 -18.11 11.49 17.43
C VAL A 134 -17.49 12.10 18.70
N GLY A 135 -17.17 13.39 18.68
CA GLY A 135 -16.54 14.14 19.76
C GLY A 135 -15.01 14.17 19.67
N GLN A 136 -14.42 15.34 19.95
CA GLN A 136 -12.99 15.62 19.75
C GLN A 136 -12.04 14.63 20.46
N GLN A 137 -12.42 14.17 21.66
CA GLN A 137 -11.65 13.20 22.45
C GLN A 137 -11.29 11.91 21.71
N LYS A 138 -12.15 11.46 20.79
CA LYS A 138 -11.90 10.25 19.99
C LYS A 138 -11.07 10.54 18.74
N CYS A 139 -11.14 11.76 18.22
CA CYS A 139 -10.28 12.22 17.13
C CYS A 139 -8.83 12.40 17.60
N ASP A 140 -8.63 12.99 18.77
CA ASP A 140 -7.28 13.18 19.36
C ASP A 140 -6.59 11.84 19.70
N LEU A 141 -7.37 10.78 19.91
CA LEU A 141 -6.85 9.43 20.17
C LEU A 141 -6.44 8.69 18.89
N TRP A 142 -6.82 9.22 17.73
CA TRP A 142 -6.56 8.65 16.41
C TRP A 142 -5.30 9.21 15.73
N ASP A 143 -4.98 10.49 15.98
CA ASP A 143 -3.80 11.19 15.45
C ASP A 143 -2.46 10.77 16.11
#